data_AF-A9NRD3-F1
#
_entry.id   AF-A9NRD3-F1
#
_cell.length_a   1.000
_cell.length_b   1.000
_cell.length_c   1.000
_cell.angle_alpha   90.00
_cell.angle_beta   90.00
_cell.angle_gamma   90.00
#
_symmetry.space_group_name_H-M   'P 1'
#
loop_
_entity.id
_entity.type
_entity.pdbx_description
1 polymer ?
#
loop_
_entity_poly.entity_id
_entity_poly.type
_entity_poly.pdbx_seq_one_letter_code
_entity_poly.pdbx_strand_id
1 'polypeptide(L)'
;MSRLIGTKRAREMWFLCRFYNAKEAMEMGLINTVVQLDKLEQETVKWSREILKNSPTAIRICKSALNAVDDGHAGLQELSGNATLLFYGSEEADEGKNAYLQRRRPDFSKFPRLP
;
A
#
# COMPACT_ATOMS: atom_id res chain seq x y z
N MET A 1 -15.75 2.11 -2.26
CA MET A 1 -16.50 3.09 -3.08
C MET A 1 -16.86 4.35 -2.31
N SER A 2 -17.56 4.28 -1.17
CA SER A 2 -17.91 5.46 -0.35
C SER A 2 -16.69 6.28 0.14
N ARG A 3 -15.54 5.64 0.39
CA ARG A 3 -14.27 6.31 0.70
C ARG A 3 -13.66 7.09 -0.48
N LEU A 4 -13.93 6.67 -1.72
CA LEU A 4 -13.39 7.29 -2.92
C LEU A 4 -14.23 8.51 -3.35
N ILE A 5 -15.54 8.30 -3.50
CA ILE A 5 -16.46 9.30 -4.10
C ILE A 5 -17.45 9.91 -3.09
N GLY A 6 -17.32 9.59 -1.81
CA GLY A 6 -18.24 10.00 -0.75
C GLY A 6 -19.53 9.15 -0.67
N THR A 7 -20.20 9.23 0.47
CA THR A 7 -21.39 8.41 0.77
C THR A 7 -22.60 8.73 -0.11
N LYS A 8 -22.80 10.01 -0.48
CA LYS A 8 -23.93 10.43 -1.32
C LYS A 8 -23.84 9.84 -2.74
N ARG A 9 -22.71 10.03 -3.42
CA ARG A 9 -22.50 9.52 -4.78
C ARG A 9 -22.48 8.00 -4.83
N ALA A 10 -21.85 7.35 -3.84
CA ALA A 10 -21.89 5.89 -3.76
C ALA A 10 -23.32 5.35 -3.67
N ARG A 11 -24.19 5.94 -2.85
CA ARG A 11 -25.61 5.55 -2.76
C ARG A 11 -26.37 5.82 -4.05
N GLU A 12 -26.12 6.96 -4.70
CA GLU A 12 -26.71 7.29 -6.00
C GLU A 12 -26.40 6.20 -7.05
N MET A 13 -25.14 5.79 -7.17
CA MET A 13 -24.73 4.74 -8.11
C MET A 13 -25.41 3.40 -7.81
N TRP A 14 -25.43 2.97 -6.55
CA TRP A 14 -26.00 1.68 -6.14
C TRP A 14 -27.52 1.62 -6.27
N PHE A 15 -28.22 2.71 -5.98
CA PHE A 15 -29.68 2.71 -5.98
C PHE A 15 -30.28 2.97 -7.36
N LEU A 16 -29.60 3.76 -8.20
CA LEU A 16 -30.13 4.18 -9.50
C LEU A 16 -29.52 3.42 -10.68
N CYS A 17 -28.40 2.72 -10.48
CA CYS A 17 -27.73 1.91 -11.51
C CYS A 17 -27.50 2.67 -12.83
N ARG A 18 -27.21 3.98 -12.75
CA ARG A 18 -26.98 4.82 -13.93
C ARG A 18 -25.60 4.58 -14.52
N PHE A 19 -25.49 4.83 -15.82
CA PHE A 19 -24.20 4.89 -16.51
C PHE A 19 -23.59 6.27 -16.35
N TYR A 20 -22.28 6.30 -16.11
CA TYR A 20 -21.49 7.53 -15.98
C TYR A 20 -20.38 7.51 -17.03
N ASN A 21 -20.19 8.62 -17.73
CA ASN A 21 -19.11 8.76 -18.69
C ASN A 21 -17.77 9.08 -18.00
N ALA A 22 -16.66 9.04 -18.76
CA ALA A 22 -15.32 9.25 -18.21
C ALA A 22 -15.15 10.63 -17.54
N LYS A 23 -15.79 11.67 -18.05
CA LYS A 23 -15.71 13.02 -17.48
C LYS A 23 -16.42 13.07 -16.13
N GLU A 24 -17.63 12.53 -16.03
CA GLU A 24 -18.38 12.45 -14.78
C GLU A 24 -17.63 11.62 -13.73
N ALA A 25 -17.03 10.49 -14.14
CA ALA A 25 -16.22 9.64 -13.28
C ALA A 25 -14.98 10.38 -12.74
N MET A 26 -14.33 11.20 -13.56
CA MET A 26 -13.20 12.03 -13.15
C MET A 26 -13.64 13.13 -12.16
N GLU A 27 -14.74 13.83 -12.45
CA GLU A 27 -15.26 14.92 -11.61
C GLU A 27 -15.69 14.44 -10.22
N MET A 28 -16.18 13.21 -10.10
CA MET A 28 -16.55 12.62 -8.80
C MET A 28 -15.38 11.95 -8.07
N GLY A 29 -14.19 11.86 -8.68
CA GLY A 29 -13.00 11.22 -8.09
C GLY A 29 -12.99 9.69 -8.16
N LEU A 30 -13.77 9.09 -9.07
CA LEU A 30 -13.79 7.64 -9.26
C LEU A 30 -12.56 7.13 -10.03
N ILE A 31 -12.01 7.95 -10.92
CA ILE A 31 -10.83 7.66 -11.73
C ILE A 31 -9.80 8.79 -11.60
N ASN A 32 -8.53 8.49 -11.89
CA ASN A 32 -7.44 9.44 -11.68
C ASN A 32 -7.13 10.33 -12.90
N THR A 33 -7.46 9.90 -14.13
CA THR A 33 -7.23 10.69 -15.35
C THR A 33 -8.14 10.22 -16.50
N VAL A 34 -8.31 11.07 -17.52
CA VAL A 34 -9.05 10.78 -18.76
C VAL A 34 -8.16 11.10 -19.95
N VAL A 35 -8.01 10.14 -20.86
CA VAL A 35 -7.24 10.29 -22.10
C VAL A 35 -8.05 9.81 -23.30
N GLN A 36 -7.61 10.16 -24.51
CA GLN A 36 -8.15 9.58 -25.74
C GLN A 36 -7.89 8.07 -25.78
N LEU A 37 -8.80 7.31 -26.39
CA LEU A 37 -8.76 5.84 -26.38
C LEU A 37 -7.45 5.29 -26.97
N ASP A 38 -6.96 5.90 -28.05
CA ASP A 38 -5.70 5.56 -28.72
C ASP A 38 -4.44 5.83 -27.86
N LYS A 39 -4.56 6.63 -26.80
CA LYS A 39 -3.48 6.96 -25.85
C LYS A 39 -3.59 6.23 -24.51
N LEU A 40 -4.60 5.38 -24.32
CA LEU A 40 -4.86 4.71 -23.04
C LEU A 40 -3.66 3.90 -22.54
N GLU A 41 -3.08 3.07 -23.42
CA GLU A 41 -1.91 2.27 -23.08
C GLU A 41 -0.69 3.15 -22.82
N GLN A 42 -0.48 4.17 -23.66
CA GLN A 42 0.66 5.08 -23.54
C GLN A 42 0.67 5.79 -22.17
N GLU A 43 -0.46 6.35 -21.73
CA GLU A 43 -0.53 7.04 -20.43
C GLU A 43 -0.41 6.04 -19.28
N THR A 44 -0.99 4.85 -19.40
CA THR A 44 -0.90 3.79 -18.38
C THR A 44 0.54 3.31 -18.19
N VAL A 45 1.27 3.07 -19.28
CA VAL A 45 2.68 2.66 -19.26
C VAL A 45 3.55 3.79 -18.71
N LYS A 46 3.25 5.04 -19.04
CA LYS A 46 3.94 6.21 -18.48
C LYS A 46 3.83 6.24 -16.96
N TRP A 47 2.62 6.12 -16.40
CA TRP A 47 2.42 6.07 -14.94
C TRP A 47 3.13 4.88 -14.30
N SER A 48 3.06 3.71 -14.95
CA SER A 48 3.78 2.53 -14.48
C SER A 48 5.29 2.76 -14.42
N ARG A 49 5.87 3.41 -15.44
CA ARG A 49 7.30 3.78 -15.47
C ARG A 49 7.66 4.82 -14.42
N GLU A 50 6.74 5.71 -14.06
CA GLU A 50 6.96 6.66 -12.95
C GLU A 50 6.99 5.94 -11.60
N ILE A 51 6.08 4.98 -11.36
CA ILE A 51 6.06 4.15 -10.16
C ILE A 51 7.34 3.31 -10.05
N LEU A 52 7.81 2.72 -11.16
CA LEU A 52 9.02 1.89 -11.20
C LEU A 52 10.31 2.62 -10.84
N LYS A 53 10.32 3.96 -10.85
CA LYS A 53 11.47 4.76 -10.41
C LYS A 53 11.54 4.90 -8.88
N ASN A 54 10.48 4.55 -8.16
CA ASN A 54 10.39 4.70 -6.71
C ASN A 54 10.80 3.43 -5.97
N SER A 55 11.10 3.55 -4.67
CA SER A 55 11.47 2.40 -3.85
C SER A 55 10.32 1.37 -3.77
N PRO A 56 10.53 0.12 -4.21
CA PRO A 56 9.50 -0.92 -4.15
C PRO A 56 9.09 -1.23 -2.70
N THR A 57 10.04 -1.13 -1.76
CA THR A 57 9.80 -1.27 -0.32
C THR A 57 8.91 -0.15 0.21
N ALA A 58 9.17 1.10 -0.18
CA ALA A 58 8.31 2.21 0.23
C ALA A 58 6.89 2.05 -0.32
N ILE A 59 6.75 1.70 -1.61
CA ILE A 59 5.45 1.51 -2.25
C ILE A 59 4.62 0.44 -1.52
N ARG A 60 5.20 -0.74 -1.22
CA ARG A 60 4.46 -1.81 -0.54
C ARG A 60 4.01 -1.41 0.87
N ILE A 61 4.85 -0.66 1.61
CA ILE A 61 4.50 -0.20 2.96
C ILE A 61 3.39 0.84 2.88
N CYS A 62 3.52 1.84 2.02
CA CYS A 62 2.49 2.86 1.80
C CYS A 62 1.15 2.21 1.41
N LYS A 63 1.16 1.22 0.51
CA LYS A 63 -0.05 0.48 0.13
C LYS A 63 -0.69 -0.22 1.33
N SER A 64 0.09 -0.98 2.11
CA SER A 64 -0.44 -1.67 3.30
C SER A 64 -0.96 -0.70 4.37
N ALA A 65 -0.34 0.46 4.52
CA ALA A 65 -0.79 1.49 5.45
C ALA A 65 -2.13 2.11 5.01
N LEU A 66 -2.34 2.32 3.70
CA LEU A 66 -3.61 2.77 3.17
C LEU A 66 -4.71 1.73 3.37
N ASN A 67 -4.42 0.44 3.14
CA ASN A 67 -5.37 -0.65 3.38
C ASN A 67 -5.76 -0.77 4.87
N ALA A 68 -4.81 -0.56 5.79
CA ALA A 68 -5.04 -0.65 7.23
C ALA A 68 -6.11 0.32 7.76
N VAL A 69 -6.36 1.43 7.06
CA VAL A 69 -7.41 2.39 7.44
C VAL A 69 -8.82 1.80 7.25
N ASP A 70 -9.00 0.92 6.27
CA ASP A 70 -10.31 0.38 5.88
C ASP A 70 -10.51 -1.07 6.31
N ASP A 71 -9.44 -1.87 6.36
CA ASP A 71 -9.52 -3.32 6.56
C ASP A 71 -9.32 -3.76 8.03
N GLY A 72 -9.08 -2.81 8.94
CA GLY A 72 -8.89 -3.08 10.37
C GLY A 72 -7.77 -4.08 10.63
N HIS A 73 -8.07 -5.17 11.36
CA HIS A 73 -7.07 -6.19 11.70
C HIS A 73 -6.40 -6.84 10.48
N ALA A 74 -7.12 -7.02 9.36
CA ALA A 74 -6.54 -7.60 8.16
C ALA A 74 -5.48 -6.67 7.53
N GLY A 75 -5.77 -5.37 7.47
CA GLY A 75 -4.79 -4.40 6.97
C GLY A 75 -3.62 -4.17 7.95
N LEU A 76 -3.88 -4.24 9.27
CA LEU A 76 -2.80 -4.24 10.28
C LEU A 76 -1.89 -5.46 10.16
N GLN A 77 -2.43 -6.63 9.81
CA GLN A 77 -1.62 -7.82 9.54
C GLN A 77 -0.68 -7.59 8.36
N GLU A 78 -1.15 -7.00 7.25
CA GLU A 78 -0.31 -6.71 6.09
C GLU A 78 0.82 -5.73 6.44
N LEU A 79 0.47 -4.63 7.13
CA LEU A 79 1.42 -3.61 7.56
C LEU A 79 2.47 -4.19 8.53
N SER A 80 2.01 -4.94 9.54
CA SER A 80 2.91 -5.57 10.53
C SER A 80 3.82 -6.61 9.86
N GLY A 81 3.30 -7.38 8.89
CA GLY A 81 4.11 -8.32 8.12
C GLY A 81 5.23 -7.64 7.33
N ASN A 82 4.97 -6.47 6.73
CA ASN A 82 6.00 -5.67 6.09
C ASN A 82 7.06 -5.17 7.09
N ALA A 83 6.64 -4.75 8.30
CA ALA A 83 7.56 -4.33 9.35
C ALA A 83 8.43 -5.50 9.86
N THR A 84 7.85 -6.70 10.05
CA THR A 84 8.60 -7.91 10.43
C THR A 84 9.60 -8.29 9.34
N LEU A 85 9.22 -8.21 8.07
CA LEU A 85 10.12 -8.49 6.95
C LEU A 85 11.33 -7.52 6.94
N LEU A 86 11.09 -6.24 7.20
CA LEU A 86 12.17 -5.25 7.33
C LEU A 86 13.07 -5.56 8.53
N PHE A 87 12.47 -5.90 9.67
CA PHE A 87 13.22 -6.26 10.87
C PHE A 87 14.14 -7.47 10.62
N TYR A 88 13.67 -8.49 9.90
CA TYR A 88 14.48 -9.65 9.53
C TYR A 88 15.67 -9.33 8.60
N GLY A 89 15.70 -8.14 7.99
CA GLY A 89 16.87 -7.64 7.26
C GLY A 89 17.90 -6.89 8.13
N SER A 90 17.68 -6.79 9.45
CA SER A 90 18.56 -6.08 10.37
C SER A 90 19.56 -7.00 11.08
N GLU A 91 20.69 -6.44 11.50
CA GLU A 91 21.68 -7.15 12.32
C GLU A 91 21.11 -7.61 13.68
N GLU A 92 20.13 -6.89 14.21
CA GLU A 92 19.44 -7.25 15.46
C GLU A 92 18.65 -8.55 15.30
N ALA A 93 17.90 -8.72 14.21
CA ALA A 93 17.21 -9.97 13.91
C ALA A 93 18.18 -11.12 13.66
N ASP A 94 19.30 -10.85 12.98
CA ASP A 94 20.34 -11.84 12.72
C ASP A 94 20.99 -12.36 14.01
N GLU A 95 21.21 -11.51 15.01
CA GLU A 95 21.69 -11.93 16.33
C GLU A 95 20.73 -12.94 16.98
N GLY A 96 19.43 -12.66 16.96
CA GLY A 96 18.41 -13.57 17.50
C GLY A 96 18.42 -14.92 16.80
N LYS A 97 18.44 -14.91 15.46
CA LYS A 97 18.52 -16.12 14.62
C LYS A 97 19.80 -16.91 14.92
N ASN A 98 20.95 -16.25 14.92
CA ASN A 98 22.25 -16.90 15.08
C ASN A 98 22.43 -17.48 16.49
N ALA A 99 21.99 -16.76 17.52
CA ALA A 99 22.03 -17.25 18.89
C ALA A 99 21.20 -18.54 19.07
N TYR A 100 20.02 -18.59 18.45
CA TYR A 100 19.18 -19.79 18.43
C TYR A 100 19.89 -20.96 17.76
N LEU A 101 20.45 -20.76 16.56
CA LEU A 101 21.19 -21.80 15.83
C LEU A 101 22.42 -22.30 16.60
N GLN A 102 23.11 -21.41 17.30
CA GLN A 102 24.30 -21.70 18.10
C GLN A 102 23.97 -22.20 19.52
N ARG A 103 22.69 -22.28 19.90
CA ARG A 103 22.21 -22.68 21.24
C ARG A 103 22.84 -21.86 22.38
N ARG A 104 23.08 -20.58 22.12
CA ARG A 104 23.55 -19.61 23.13
C ARG A 104 22.46 -18.58 23.42
N ARG A 105 22.63 -17.84 24.51
CA ARG A 105 21.77 -16.67 24.77
C ARG A 105 22.11 -15.57 23.74
N PRO A 106 21.11 -14.87 23.17
CA PRO A 106 21.36 -13.72 22.31
C PRO A 106 21.89 -12.55 23.13
N ASP A 107 22.77 -11.75 22.52
CA ASP A 107 23.29 -10.51 23.11
C ASP A 107 22.85 -9.30 22.28
N PHE A 108 21.82 -8.61 22.76
CA PHE A 108 21.29 -7.40 22.15
C PHE A 108 21.89 -6.11 22.72
N SER A 109 22.84 -6.18 23.66
CA SER A 109 23.41 -5.00 24.32
C SER A 109 24.19 -4.09 23.36
N LYS A 110 24.67 -4.65 22.25
CA LYS A 110 25.39 -3.96 21.18
C LYS A 110 24.51 -3.10 20.25
N PHE A 111 23.18 -3.25 20.29
CA PHE A 111 22.27 -2.49 19.43
C PHE A 111 21.76 -1.22 20.14
N PRO A 112 21.70 -0.08 19.44
CA PRO A 112 21.24 1.17 20.04
C PRO A 112 19.74 1.11 20.35
N ARG A 113 19.35 1.58 21.54
CA ARG A 113 17.94 1.81 21.87
C ARG A 113 17.55 3.20 21.39
N LEU A 114 16.76 3.23 20.31
CA LEU A 114 16.19 4.48 19.80
C LEU A 114 15.14 5.03 20.79
N PRO A 115 14.99 6.36 20.88
CA PRO A 115 14.05 7.01 21.80
C PRO A 115 12.58 6.74 21.47
#